data_AF-A0A9N9UC26-F1
#
_entry.id   AF-A0A9N9UC26-F1
#
_cell.length_a   1.000
_cell.length_b   1.000
_cell.length_c   1.000
_cell.angle_alpha   90.00
_cell.angle_beta   90.00
_cell.angle_gamma   90.00
#
_symmetry.space_group_name_H-M   'P 1'
#
loop_
_entity.id
_entity.type
_entity.pdbx_description
1 polymer ?
#
loop_
_entity_poly.entity_id
_entity_poly.type
_entity_poly.pdbx_seq_one_letter_code
_entity_poly.pdbx_strand_id
1 'polypeptide(L)'
;MADDRAHFKCASSIALLEGRASLELPGDIISASTLGALDIRLRRVEEFYNVALPPACQTPAWDTLAYRIFRLIKAYRTFPPPMTGGMFTSKHFLELVPDPSNVSSETLQTLCSDLGYRSYNWTKSLLANPSHELGVYSQICCYYAGKSKQVRLVAIPATRADIYGLLAVLSVENGPAIKQPMSSPMPIPPPFGKGLPPGVTVVNATPSRKRKTRRRSILSKFSWMKKLAFWRKRRSDDDSSIYSSSSSGSSSSSTIS
;
A
#
# COMPACT_ATOMS: atom_id res chain seq x y z
N MET A 1 26.39 -11.44 13.63
CA MET A 1 24.96 -11.39 14.01
C MET A 1 24.20 -10.85 12.81
N ALA A 2 23.20 -11.56 12.30
CA ALA A 2 22.36 -10.98 11.25
C ALA A 2 21.64 -9.76 11.83
N ASP A 3 21.68 -8.63 11.13
CA ASP A 3 21.06 -7.39 11.59
C ASP A 3 19.59 -7.62 11.91
N ASP A 4 19.13 -7.25 13.11
CA ASP A 4 17.71 -7.32 13.52
C ASP A 4 16.78 -6.72 12.45
N ARG A 5 17.29 -5.72 11.72
CA ARG A 5 16.62 -5.09 10.58
C ARG A 5 16.25 -6.06 9.45
N ALA A 6 17.10 -7.02 9.12
CA ALA A 6 16.80 -8.03 8.11
C ALA A 6 15.70 -8.98 8.58
N HIS A 7 15.72 -9.35 9.87
CA HIS A 7 14.68 -10.18 10.47
C HIS A 7 13.32 -9.50 10.42
N PHE A 8 13.26 -8.23 10.84
CA PHE A 8 12.03 -7.43 10.79
C PHE A 8 11.45 -7.32 9.38
N LYS A 9 12.31 -7.10 8.39
CA LYS A 9 11.89 -7.02 6.98
C LYS A 9 11.33 -8.35 6.47
N CYS A 10 11.96 -9.47 6.81
CA CYS A 10 11.47 -10.79 6.42
C CYS A 10 10.12 -11.10 7.07
N ALA A 11 10.00 -10.92 8.39
CA ALA A 11 8.77 -11.16 9.12
C ALA A 11 7.60 -10.31 8.60
N SER A 12 7.85 -9.03 8.34
CA SER A 12 6.84 -8.11 7.80
C SER A 12 6.47 -8.45 6.34
N SER A 13 7.42 -8.92 5.54
CA SER A 13 7.13 -9.37 4.17
C SER A 13 6.29 -10.64 4.15
N ILE A 14 6.53 -11.57 5.09
CA ILE A 14 5.70 -12.77 5.27
C ILE A 14 4.30 -12.36 5.70
N ALA A 15 4.16 -11.46 6.69
CA ALA A 15 2.86 -10.96 7.14
C ALA A 15 2.07 -10.30 5.99
N LEU A 16 2.74 -9.53 5.12
CA LEU A 16 2.13 -8.96 3.91
C LEU A 16 1.56 -10.05 2.99
N LEU A 17 2.31 -11.12 2.76
CA LEU A 17 1.87 -12.26 1.93
C LEU A 17 0.73 -13.05 2.60
N GLU A 18 0.78 -13.24 3.91
CA GLU A 18 -0.30 -13.87 4.69
C GLU A 18 -1.60 -13.08 4.57
N GLY A 19 -1.53 -11.75 4.71
CA GLY A 19 -2.68 -10.86 4.52
C GLY A 19 -3.27 -10.95 3.12
N ARG A 20 -2.41 -10.99 2.09
CA ARG A 20 -2.82 -11.19 0.68
C ARG A 20 -3.52 -12.52 0.45
N ALA A 21 -3.01 -13.57 1.09
CA ALA A 21 -3.59 -14.90 1.06
C ALA A 21 -4.82 -15.05 1.97
N SER A 22 -5.19 -14.00 2.73
CA SER A 22 -6.23 -14.06 3.77
C SER A 22 -5.99 -15.18 4.80
N LEU A 23 -4.73 -15.54 5.03
CA LEU A 23 -4.34 -16.44 6.11
C LEU A 23 -4.41 -15.71 7.44
N GLU A 24 -4.61 -16.43 8.54
CA GLU A 24 -4.61 -15.81 9.87
C GLU A 24 -3.19 -15.49 10.34
N LEU A 25 -3.03 -14.30 10.90
CA LEU A 25 -1.78 -13.90 11.55
C LEU A 25 -1.64 -14.71 12.86
N PRO A 26 -0.44 -15.23 13.19
CA PRO A 26 -0.24 -15.96 14.44
C PRO A 26 -0.62 -15.11 15.65
N GLY A 27 -1.28 -15.74 16.63
CA GLY A 27 -1.69 -15.08 17.87
C GLY A 27 -0.52 -14.58 18.72
N ASP A 28 0.65 -15.21 18.61
CA ASP A 28 1.91 -14.73 19.19
C ASP A 28 2.92 -14.37 18.10
N ILE A 29 2.91 -13.10 17.69
CA ILE A 29 3.76 -12.56 16.63
C ILE A 29 5.25 -12.63 17.00
N ILE A 30 5.62 -12.45 18.28
CA ILE A 30 7.03 -12.42 18.70
C ILE A 30 7.63 -13.82 18.60
N SER A 31 6.99 -14.82 19.22
CA SER A 31 7.45 -16.21 19.09
C SER A 31 7.42 -16.68 17.64
N ALA A 32 6.47 -16.17 16.85
CA ALA A 32 6.36 -16.43 15.43
C ALA A 32 7.34 -15.64 14.53
N SER A 33 8.26 -14.86 15.11
CA SER A 33 9.30 -14.12 14.40
C SER A 33 10.68 -14.79 14.47
N THR A 34 10.78 -15.93 15.15
CA THR A 34 11.99 -16.78 15.10
C THR A 34 12.20 -17.38 13.70
N LEU A 35 13.45 -17.64 13.31
CA LEU A 35 13.75 -18.16 11.96
C LEU A 35 12.95 -19.44 11.61
N GLY A 36 12.86 -20.39 12.55
CA GLY A 36 12.08 -21.61 12.36
C GLY A 36 10.58 -21.34 12.22
N ALA A 37 10.02 -20.42 13.02
CA ALA A 37 8.61 -20.07 12.91
C ALA A 37 8.29 -19.30 11.62
N LEU A 38 9.19 -18.42 11.17
CA LEU A 38 9.08 -17.73 9.88
C LEU A 38 9.14 -18.71 8.71
N ASP A 39 9.98 -19.74 8.78
CA ASP A 39 10.02 -20.79 7.77
C ASP A 39 8.68 -21.53 7.66
N ILE A 40 8.09 -21.92 8.79
CA ILE A 40 6.77 -22.57 8.85
C ILE A 40 5.71 -21.65 8.25
N ARG A 41 5.67 -20.38 8.66
CA ARG A 41 4.72 -19.39 8.12
C ARG A 41 4.86 -19.24 6.61
N LEU A 42 6.09 -19.16 6.11
CA LEU A 42 6.37 -19.06 4.67
C LEU A 42 5.92 -20.30 3.90
N ARG A 43 6.09 -21.52 4.45
CA ARG A 43 5.60 -22.76 3.80
C ARG A 43 4.08 -22.74 3.62
N ARG A 44 3.33 -22.29 4.64
CA ARG A 44 1.86 -22.13 4.53
C ARG A 44 1.47 -21.18 3.39
N VAL A 45 2.23 -20.09 3.23
CA VAL A 45 2.03 -19.12 2.15
C VAL A 45 2.36 -19.75 0.78
N GLU A 46 3.46 -20.49 0.67
CA GLU A 46 3.83 -21.19 -0.57
C GLU A 46 2.80 -22.23 -0.99
N GLU A 47 2.28 -22.99 -0.01
CA GLU A 47 1.19 -23.95 -0.20
C GLU A 47 -0.07 -23.26 -0.72
N PHE A 48 -0.48 -22.15 -0.10
CA PHE A 48 -1.63 -21.37 -0.56
C PHE A 48 -1.49 -20.91 -2.03
N TYR A 49 -0.29 -20.49 -2.43
CA TYR A 49 -0.03 -20.03 -3.80
C TYR A 49 0.31 -21.17 -4.78
N ASN A 50 0.32 -22.44 -4.34
CA ASN A 50 0.76 -23.59 -5.13
C ASN A 50 2.11 -23.36 -5.83
N VAL A 51 3.03 -22.63 -5.19
CA VAL A 51 4.35 -22.37 -5.78
C VAL A 51 5.21 -23.59 -5.58
N ALA A 52 5.64 -24.21 -6.68
CA ALA A 52 6.55 -25.34 -6.67
C ALA A 52 7.78 -25.01 -5.81
N LEU A 53 7.90 -25.69 -4.68
CA LEU A 53 9.04 -25.64 -3.79
C LEU A 53 10.29 -26.07 -4.60
N PRO A 54 11.42 -25.35 -4.53
CA PRO A 54 12.68 -26.07 -4.64
C PRO A 54 12.71 -27.04 -3.46
N PRO A 55 13.41 -28.18 -3.52
CA PRO A 55 13.59 -29.01 -2.33
C PRO A 55 14.01 -28.09 -1.19
N ALA A 56 13.19 -28.02 -0.13
CA ALA A 56 13.46 -27.15 0.99
C ALA A 56 14.86 -27.51 1.46
N CYS A 57 15.78 -26.55 1.49
CA CYS A 57 17.02 -26.77 2.23
C CYS A 57 16.58 -27.27 3.61
N GLN A 58 17.05 -28.46 4.00
CA GLN A 58 16.56 -29.12 5.20
C GLN A 58 16.81 -28.25 6.45
N THR A 59 17.76 -27.32 6.35
CA THR A 59 18.08 -26.34 7.37
C THR A 59 17.48 -24.97 7.03
N PRO A 60 16.66 -24.39 7.93
CA PRO A 60 16.18 -23.02 7.77
C PRO A 60 17.37 -22.06 7.94
N ALA A 61 17.61 -21.22 6.93
CA ALA A 61 18.66 -20.21 6.92
C ALA A 61 18.09 -18.87 6.41
N TRP A 62 18.69 -17.76 6.79
CA TRP A 62 18.19 -16.44 6.39
C TRP A 62 18.23 -16.23 4.87
N ASP A 63 19.28 -16.70 4.21
CA ASP A 63 19.42 -16.57 2.75
C ASP A 63 18.36 -17.39 2.01
N THR A 64 18.05 -18.59 2.50
CA THR A 64 17.03 -19.46 1.90
C THR A 64 15.63 -18.90 2.10
N LEU A 65 15.36 -18.33 3.28
CA LEU A 65 14.11 -17.62 3.58
C LEU A 65 13.94 -16.38 2.68
N ALA A 66 14.96 -15.52 2.61
CA ALA A 66 14.93 -14.29 1.81
C ALA A 66 14.72 -14.58 0.32
N TYR A 67 15.42 -15.57 -0.23
CA TYR A 67 15.25 -16.00 -1.62
C TYR A 67 13.81 -16.48 -1.90
N ARG A 68 13.23 -17.30 -1.02
CA ARG A 68 11.86 -17.81 -1.17
C ARG A 68 10.82 -16.68 -1.08
N ILE A 69 10.98 -15.75 -0.15
CA ILE A 69 10.15 -14.54 -0.04
C ILE A 69 10.23 -13.73 -1.35
N PHE A 70 11.44 -13.45 -1.85
CA PHE A 70 11.61 -12.67 -3.08
C PHE A 70 10.93 -13.34 -4.28
N ARG A 71 11.08 -14.65 -4.40
CA ARG A 71 10.45 -15.44 -5.45
C ARG A 71 8.92 -15.38 -5.37
N LEU A 72 8.34 -15.52 -4.17
CA LEU A 72 6.90 -15.36 -3.96
C LEU A 72 6.41 -13.96 -4.33
N ILE A 73 7.14 -12.92 -3.92
CA ILE A 73 6.80 -11.53 -4.29
C ILE A 73 6.83 -11.36 -5.81
N LYS A 74 7.82 -11.95 -6.50
CA LYS A 74 7.91 -11.89 -7.97
C LYS A 74 6.77 -12.66 -8.66
N ALA A 75 6.48 -13.87 -8.20
CA ALA A 75 5.35 -14.67 -8.69
C ALA A 75 4.00 -14.00 -8.42
N TYR A 76 3.91 -13.21 -7.35
CA TYR A 76 2.71 -12.43 -7.07
C TYR A 76 2.60 -11.20 -7.98
N ARG A 77 3.70 -10.49 -8.28
CA ARG A 77 3.68 -9.28 -9.11
C ARG A 77 3.20 -9.54 -10.55
N THR A 78 3.22 -10.78 -11.01
CA THR A 78 2.66 -11.16 -12.32
C THR A 78 1.13 -11.21 -12.33
N PHE A 79 0.45 -11.14 -11.17
CA PHE A 79 -0.99 -10.93 -11.15
C PHE A 79 -1.31 -9.48 -11.49
N PRO A 80 -2.27 -9.22 -12.42
CA PRO A 80 -2.57 -7.89 -12.90
C PRO A 80 -2.90 -7.00 -11.71
N PRO A 81 -2.18 -5.87 -11.53
CA PRO A 81 -2.38 -5.06 -10.37
C PRO A 81 -3.77 -4.42 -10.44
N PRO A 82 -4.50 -4.30 -9.31
CA PRO A 82 -5.85 -3.75 -9.33
C PRO A 82 -5.84 -2.37 -9.98
N MET A 83 -6.62 -2.20 -11.05
CA MET A 83 -6.53 -1.09 -12.01
C MET A 83 -6.92 0.31 -11.46
N THR A 84 -7.16 0.45 -10.16
CA THR A 84 -7.85 1.63 -9.62
C THR A 84 -7.32 2.14 -8.27
N GLY A 85 -6.16 1.69 -7.82
CA GLY A 85 -5.53 2.23 -6.62
C GLY A 85 -4.62 3.41 -6.94
N GLY A 86 -4.99 4.62 -6.52
CA GLY A 86 -4.06 5.75 -6.47
C GLY A 86 -2.84 5.35 -5.66
N MET A 87 -1.65 5.56 -6.20
CA MET A 87 -0.41 5.30 -5.47
C MET A 87 -0.34 6.35 -4.35
N PHE A 88 -0.84 6.02 -3.15
CA PHE A 88 -0.61 6.85 -1.98
C PHE A 88 0.87 6.78 -1.66
N THR A 89 1.63 7.72 -2.20
CA THR A 89 3.01 7.93 -1.78
C THR A 89 2.93 8.51 -0.39
N SER A 90 3.37 7.75 0.61
CA SER A 90 3.38 8.13 2.03
C SER A 90 3.89 9.55 2.28
N LYS A 91 4.77 10.08 1.40
CA LYS A 91 5.35 11.41 1.48
C LYS A 91 4.35 12.54 1.74
N HIS A 92 3.24 12.62 0.98
CA HIS A 92 2.26 13.70 1.18
C HIS A 92 1.47 13.56 2.48
N PHE A 93 1.23 12.34 2.95
CA PHE A 93 0.60 12.14 4.24
C PHE A 93 1.57 12.48 5.37
N LEU A 94 2.83 12.06 5.25
CA LEU A 94 3.89 12.36 6.23
C LEU A 94 4.14 13.86 6.40
N GLU A 95 3.94 14.67 5.34
CA GLU A 95 3.96 16.14 5.42
C GLU A 95 2.82 16.72 6.29
N LEU A 96 1.72 15.98 6.46
CA LEU A 96 0.57 16.38 7.29
C LEU A 96 0.65 15.86 8.72
N VAL A 97 1.57 14.92 9.01
CA VAL A 97 1.74 14.38 10.36
C VAL A 97 2.64 15.32 11.15
N PRO A 98 2.18 15.87 12.29
CA PRO A 98 3.03 16.64 13.16
C PRO A 98 4.16 15.76 13.69
N ASP A 99 5.40 16.16 13.40
CA ASP A 99 6.66 15.56 13.84
C ASP A 99 6.66 14.01 13.98
N PRO A 100 7.13 13.28 12.95
CA PRO A 100 7.17 11.81 12.94
C PRO A 100 7.96 11.18 14.10
N SER A 101 8.81 11.97 14.77
CA SER A 101 9.56 11.60 15.98
C SER A 101 8.65 11.32 17.17
N ASN A 102 7.50 11.98 17.24
CA ASN A 102 6.65 12.06 18.43
C ASN A 102 5.51 11.03 18.43
N VAL A 103 5.51 10.10 17.48
CA VAL A 103 4.50 9.04 17.46
C VAL A 103 4.72 8.12 18.66
N SER A 104 3.81 8.20 19.63
CA SER A 104 3.81 7.33 20.80
C SER A 104 3.41 5.91 20.42
N SER A 105 3.95 4.94 21.16
CA SER A 105 3.55 3.53 21.07
C SER A 105 2.06 3.33 21.31
N GLU A 106 1.48 4.06 22.26
CA GLU A 106 0.04 4.05 22.55
C GLU A 106 -0.79 4.42 21.31
N THR A 107 -0.35 5.43 20.55
CA THR A 107 -1.02 5.84 19.31
C THR A 107 -1.03 4.71 18.27
N LEU A 108 0.11 4.02 18.09
CA LEU A 108 0.20 2.87 17.19
C LEU A 108 -0.69 1.72 17.66
N GLN A 109 -0.74 1.46 18.96
CA GLN A 109 -1.58 0.44 19.56
C GLN A 109 -3.07 0.70 19.32
N THR A 110 -3.52 1.94 19.53
CA THR A 110 -4.90 2.35 19.28
C THR A 110 -5.26 2.14 17.81
N LEU A 111 -4.41 2.60 16.88
CA LEU A 111 -4.66 2.42 15.45
C LEU A 111 -4.70 0.95 15.02
N CYS A 112 -3.82 0.10 15.56
CA CYS A 112 -3.88 -1.35 15.33
C CYS A 112 -5.18 -1.96 15.85
N SER A 113 -5.68 -1.49 17.00
CA SER A 113 -6.93 -1.95 17.59
C SER A 113 -8.13 -1.54 16.72
N ASP A 114 -8.10 -0.36 16.13
CA ASP A 114 -9.14 0.16 15.24
C ASP A 114 -9.26 -0.62 13.93
N LEU A 115 -8.14 -1.19 13.42
CA LEU A 115 -8.15 -2.13 12.28
C LEU A 115 -8.83 -3.48 12.59
N GLY A 116 -9.37 -3.63 13.80
CA GLY A 116 -10.07 -4.84 14.23
C GLY A 116 -9.13 -5.93 14.71
N TYR A 117 -7.86 -5.62 14.98
CA TYR A 117 -6.93 -6.57 15.60
C TYR A 117 -7.20 -6.64 17.11
N ARG A 118 -8.35 -7.23 17.46
CA ARG A 118 -8.85 -7.34 18.85
C ARG A 118 -8.26 -8.53 19.62
N SER A 119 -7.58 -9.45 18.94
CA SER A 119 -7.18 -10.75 19.50
C SER A 119 -5.79 -10.74 20.14
N TYR A 120 -5.04 -9.64 20.08
CA TYR A 120 -3.70 -9.60 20.66
C TYR A 120 -3.76 -9.15 22.11
N ASN A 121 -3.38 -10.06 23.01
CA ASN A 121 -3.05 -9.69 24.36
C ASN A 121 -1.75 -8.90 24.30
N TRP A 122 -1.85 -7.57 24.24
CA TRP A 122 -0.73 -6.64 24.44
C TRP A 122 -0.20 -6.81 25.86
N THR A 123 0.44 -7.93 26.15
CA THR A 123 1.01 -8.18 27.46
C THR A 123 2.15 -7.20 27.67
N LYS A 124 2.11 -6.48 28.79
CA LYS A 124 3.09 -5.43 29.15
C LYS A 124 4.55 -5.95 29.11
N SER A 125 4.74 -7.25 29.33
CA SER A 125 6.04 -7.94 29.23
C SER A 125 6.60 -7.95 27.80
N LEU A 126 5.75 -8.08 26.78
CA LEU A 126 6.16 -8.09 25.36
C LEU A 126 6.61 -6.70 24.87
N LEU A 127 6.08 -5.63 25.46
CA LEU A 127 6.41 -4.24 25.13
C LEU A 127 7.65 -3.72 25.87
N ALA A 128 8.31 -4.54 26.68
CA ALA A 128 9.50 -4.13 27.43
C ALA A 128 10.71 -3.82 26.52
N ASN A 129 10.72 -4.32 25.28
CA ASN A 129 11.77 -4.03 24.30
C ASN A 129 11.22 -3.22 23.11
N PRO A 130 11.62 -1.95 22.95
CA PRO A 130 11.07 -1.06 21.92
C PRO A 130 11.38 -1.53 20.49
N SER A 131 12.46 -2.28 20.29
CA SER A 131 12.81 -2.84 18.97
C SER A 131 11.83 -3.95 18.56
N HIS A 132 11.41 -4.79 19.50
CA HIS A 132 10.46 -5.87 19.23
C HIS A 132 9.06 -5.32 18.97
N GLU A 133 8.68 -4.31 19.73
CA GLU A 133 7.42 -3.58 19.56
C GLU A 133 7.25 -3.07 18.13
N LEU A 134 8.26 -2.38 17.59
CA LEU A 134 8.22 -1.87 16.22
C LEU A 134 8.04 -3.00 15.18
N GLY A 135 8.72 -4.12 15.40
CA GLY A 135 8.60 -5.32 14.58
C GLY A 135 7.19 -5.91 14.57
N VAL A 136 6.50 -5.90 15.72
CA VAL A 136 5.11 -6.34 15.85
C VAL A 136 4.18 -5.41 15.07
N TYR A 137 4.29 -4.10 15.28
CA TYR A 137 3.46 -3.13 14.55
C TYR A 137 3.68 -3.24 13.04
N SER A 138 4.93 -3.32 12.58
CA SER A 138 5.24 -3.47 11.16
C SER A 138 4.59 -4.72 10.56
N GLN A 139 4.63 -5.86 11.26
CA GLN A 139 3.98 -7.09 10.81
C GLN A 139 2.46 -6.93 10.71
N ILE A 140 1.81 -6.35 11.72
CA ILE A 140 0.36 -6.09 11.71
C ILE A 140 -0.01 -5.16 10.54
N CYS A 141 0.72 -4.06 10.37
CA CYS A 141 0.45 -3.11 9.29
C CYS A 141 0.59 -3.76 7.91
N CYS A 142 1.67 -4.52 7.71
CA CYS A 142 1.90 -5.25 6.47
C CYS A 142 0.82 -6.28 6.21
N TYR A 143 0.37 -7.01 7.24
CA TYR A 143 -0.74 -7.95 7.13
C TYR A 143 -2.02 -7.27 6.64
N TYR A 144 -2.43 -6.17 7.27
CA TYR A 144 -3.64 -5.44 6.86
C TYR A 144 -3.47 -4.75 5.50
N ALA A 145 -2.27 -4.27 5.17
CA ALA A 145 -1.97 -3.76 3.83
C ALA A 145 -2.03 -4.86 2.76
N GLY A 146 -1.69 -6.10 3.11
CA GLY A 146 -1.84 -7.25 2.24
C GLY A 146 -3.29 -7.64 2.04
N LYS A 147 -4.06 -7.61 3.12
CA LYS A 147 -5.51 -7.90 3.16
C LYS A 147 -6.32 -6.84 2.41
N SER A 148 -5.91 -5.58 2.49
CA SER A 148 -6.46 -4.52 1.65
C SER A 148 -6.03 -4.75 0.20
N LYS A 149 -7.01 -4.90 -0.69
CA LYS A 149 -6.76 -4.99 -2.14
C LYS A 149 -6.39 -3.63 -2.75
N GLN A 150 -6.47 -2.54 -1.98
CA GLN A 150 -6.32 -1.17 -2.47
C GLN A 150 -4.94 -0.61 -2.15
N VAL A 151 -4.36 -0.96 -0.99
CA VAL A 151 -3.01 -0.50 -0.61
C VAL A 151 -1.93 -1.22 -1.40
N ARG A 152 -1.07 -0.42 -2.05
CA ARG A 152 0.19 -0.91 -2.63
C ARG A 152 1.36 -0.49 -1.77
N LEU A 153 1.92 -1.47 -1.07
CA LEU A 153 3.13 -1.26 -0.30
C LEU A 153 4.36 -1.20 -1.23
N VAL A 154 5.04 -0.06 -1.26
CA VAL A 154 6.29 0.13 -2.04
C VAL A 154 7.51 -0.40 -1.28
N ALA A 155 7.53 -0.19 0.04
CA ALA A 155 8.58 -0.62 0.94
C ALA A 155 7.99 -1.07 2.28
N ILE A 156 8.65 -2.02 2.94
CA ILE A 156 8.31 -2.43 4.31
C ILE A 156 8.55 -1.25 5.25
N PRO A 157 7.56 -0.84 6.05
CA PRO A 157 7.73 0.25 7.00
C PRO A 157 8.78 -0.15 8.04
N ALA A 158 9.78 0.72 8.24
CA ALA A 158 10.90 0.42 9.13
C ALA A 158 11.04 1.44 10.28
N THR A 159 10.29 2.53 10.22
CA THR A 159 10.28 3.59 11.24
C THR A 159 8.88 3.75 11.83
N ARG A 160 8.77 4.33 13.04
CA ARG A 160 7.46 4.63 13.66
C ARG A 160 6.59 5.52 12.76
N ALA A 161 7.21 6.46 12.07
CA ALA A 161 6.58 7.34 11.10
C ALA A 161 5.94 6.57 9.94
N ASP A 162 6.70 5.63 9.34
CA ASP A 162 6.21 4.81 8.22
C ASP A 162 5.01 3.96 8.66
N ILE A 163 5.11 3.36 9.85
CA ILE A 163 4.07 2.52 10.45
C ILE A 163 2.81 3.35 10.71
N TYR A 164 2.95 4.52 11.35
CA TYR A 164 1.83 5.42 11.61
C TYR A 164 1.14 5.85 10.32
N GLY A 165 1.92 6.30 9.32
CA GLY A 165 1.36 6.71 8.03
C GLY A 165 0.59 5.59 7.34
N LEU A 166 1.11 4.37 7.38
CA LEU A 166 0.44 3.20 6.82
C LEU A 166 -0.84 2.84 7.60
N LEU A 167 -0.79 2.84 8.93
CA LEU A 167 -1.96 2.58 9.77
C LEU A 167 -3.06 3.60 9.54
N ALA A 168 -2.72 4.89 9.47
CA ALA A 168 -3.71 5.93 9.21
C ALA A 168 -4.41 5.72 7.86
N VAL A 169 -3.65 5.37 6.81
CA VAL A 169 -4.22 5.03 5.50
C VAL A 169 -5.14 3.82 5.60
N LEU A 170 -4.71 2.75 6.28
CA LEU A 170 -5.50 1.55 6.46
C LEU A 170 -6.76 1.80 7.29
N SER A 171 -6.72 2.68 8.30
CA SER A 171 -7.88 3.02 9.11
C SER A 171 -8.92 3.81 8.32
N VAL A 172 -8.49 4.68 7.40
CA VAL A 172 -9.40 5.38 6.48
C VAL A 172 -10.04 4.40 5.49
N GLU A 173 -9.27 3.46 4.95
CA GLU A 173 -9.79 2.46 4.01
C GLU A 173 -10.75 1.44 4.66
N ASN A 174 -10.44 1.02 5.88
CA ASN A 174 -11.26 0.05 6.64
C ASN A 174 -12.34 0.72 7.50
N GLY A 175 -12.38 2.05 7.53
CA GLY A 175 -13.39 2.80 8.26
C GLY A 175 -14.80 2.40 7.84
N PRO A 176 -15.80 2.59 8.70
CA PRO A 176 -17.19 2.34 8.34
C PRO A 176 -17.45 3.11 7.05
N ALA A 177 -17.85 2.39 5.99
CA ALA A 177 -18.18 3.01 4.72
C ALA A 177 -19.11 4.17 5.03
N ILE A 178 -18.60 5.41 4.94
CA ILE A 178 -19.42 6.60 5.12
C ILE A 178 -20.45 6.42 4.03
N LYS A 179 -21.67 6.00 4.42
CA LYS A 179 -22.78 5.82 3.50
C LYS A 179 -22.89 7.18 2.88
N GLN A 180 -22.39 7.31 1.63
CA GLN A 180 -22.44 8.59 0.96
C GLN A 180 -23.88 9.02 1.08
N PRO A 181 -24.16 10.23 1.63
CA PRO A 181 -25.52 10.69 1.81
C PRO A 181 -26.19 10.45 0.47
N MET A 182 -27.17 9.54 0.46
CA MET A 182 -27.73 9.03 -0.80
C MET A 182 -28.02 10.27 -1.61
N SER A 183 -27.32 10.41 -2.74
CA SER A 183 -27.44 11.56 -3.60
C SER A 183 -28.93 11.81 -3.74
N SER A 184 -29.39 12.96 -3.23
CA SER A 184 -30.79 13.35 -3.23
C SER A 184 -31.39 12.94 -4.58
N PRO A 185 -32.54 12.24 -4.60
CA PRO A 185 -33.08 11.66 -5.83
C PRO A 185 -33.00 12.70 -6.93
N MET A 186 -32.20 12.39 -7.95
CA MET A 186 -31.96 13.29 -9.06
C MET A 186 -33.35 13.71 -9.58
N PRO A 187 -33.65 15.02 -9.69
CA PRO A 187 -34.96 15.47 -10.13
C PRO A 187 -35.27 14.78 -11.45
N ILE A 188 -36.36 14.02 -11.46
CA ILE A 188 -36.84 13.29 -12.64
C ILE A 188 -36.96 14.34 -13.74
N PRO A 189 -36.22 14.20 -14.86
CA PRO A 189 -36.37 15.14 -15.96
C PRO A 189 -37.84 15.14 -16.39
N PRO A 190 -38.46 16.32 -16.58
CA PRO A 190 -39.86 16.39 -16.95
C PRO A 190 -40.10 15.54 -18.20
N PRO A 191 -41.22 14.80 -18.28
CA PRO A 191 -41.53 13.98 -19.43
C PRO A 191 -41.50 14.87 -20.67
N PHE A 192 -40.60 14.55 -21.61
CA PHE A 192 -40.58 15.19 -22.91
C PHE A 192 -41.98 15.11 -23.51
N GLY A 193 -42.60 16.27 -23.68
CA GLY A 193 -43.95 16.41 -24.21
C GLY A 193 -44.10 15.63 -25.50
N LYS A 194 -45.04 14.70 -25.50
CA LYS A 194 -45.60 14.11 -26.71
C LYS A 194 -46.42 15.20 -27.39
N GLY A 195 -45.90 15.73 -28.50
CA GLY A 195 -46.62 16.75 -29.27
C GLY A 195 -45.88 17.13 -30.54
N LEU A 196 -45.73 16.17 -31.46
CA LEU A 196 -45.54 16.52 -32.88
C LEU A 196 -46.82 16.14 -33.64
N PRO A 197 -47.36 17.04 -34.49
CA PRO A 197 -48.61 16.85 -35.21
C PRO A 197 -48.48 15.79 -36.32
N PRO A 198 -49.60 15.16 -36.72
CA PRO A 198 -49.61 14.17 -37.79
C PRO A 198 -49.57 14.87 -39.15
N GLY A 199 -48.58 14.53 -39.98
CA GLY A 199 -48.61 14.87 -41.40
C GLY A 199 -47.28 15.30 -41.98
N VAL A 200 -46.31 14.38 -42.10
CA VAL A 200 -45.33 14.44 -43.18
C VAL A 200 -45.07 13.03 -43.70
N THR A 201 -45.26 12.90 -45.00
CA THR A 201 -45.19 11.69 -45.80
C THR A 201 -43.77 11.15 -45.95
N VAL A 202 -43.74 9.81 -45.92
CA VAL A 202 -42.73 8.85 -46.36
C VAL A 202 -41.78 9.36 -47.46
N VAL A 203 -40.47 9.21 -47.21
CA VAL A 203 -39.49 8.92 -48.27
C VAL A 203 -38.63 7.74 -47.83
N ASN A 204 -38.79 6.63 -48.55
CA ASN A 204 -37.96 5.44 -48.46
C ASN A 204 -36.52 5.79 -48.85
N ALA A 205 -35.57 5.55 -47.93
CA ALA A 205 -34.15 5.45 -48.26
C ALA A 205 -33.61 4.11 -47.74
N THR A 206 -33.08 3.35 -48.69
CA THR A 206 -32.51 2.01 -48.57
C THR A 206 -31.32 1.94 -47.59
N PRO A 207 -31.06 0.76 -47.00
CA PRO A 207 -30.08 0.61 -45.92
C PRO A 207 -28.65 0.53 -46.47
N SER A 208 -27.89 1.62 -46.38
CA SER A 208 -26.43 1.58 -46.57
C SER A 208 -25.74 1.06 -45.31
N ARG A 209 -25.39 -0.23 -45.37
CA ARG A 209 -24.60 -1.01 -44.42
C ARG A 209 -23.19 -0.40 -44.26
N LYS A 210 -23.03 0.63 -43.43
CA LYS A 210 -21.72 1.06 -42.90
C LYS A 210 -21.61 0.70 -41.42
N ARG A 211 -20.97 -0.44 -41.19
CA ARG A 211 -20.54 -0.96 -39.89
C ARG A 211 -19.45 -0.03 -39.33
N LYS A 212 -19.82 1.16 -38.86
CA LYS A 212 -18.97 2.01 -38.02
C LYS A 212 -18.91 1.35 -36.65
N THR A 213 -17.81 0.66 -36.38
CA THR A 213 -17.36 0.31 -35.04
C THR A 213 -17.30 1.59 -34.20
N ARG A 214 -18.40 1.89 -33.51
CA ARG A 214 -18.41 2.79 -32.36
C ARG A 214 -17.47 2.18 -31.33
N ARG A 215 -16.18 2.53 -31.40
CA ARG A 215 -15.33 2.62 -30.22
C ARG A 215 -16.00 3.65 -29.33
N ARG A 216 -16.91 3.18 -28.47
CA ARG A 216 -17.40 3.93 -27.32
C ARG A 216 -16.14 4.28 -26.55
N SER A 217 -15.72 5.53 -26.67
CA SER A 217 -14.69 6.11 -25.81
C SER A 217 -15.25 6.07 -24.38
N ILE A 218 -14.83 5.07 -23.62
CA ILE A 218 -15.05 4.93 -22.17
C ILE A 218 -14.28 6.02 -21.39
N LEU A 219 -13.81 7.08 -22.05
CA LEU A 219 -13.00 8.16 -21.48
C LEU A 219 -13.81 9.43 -21.17
N SER A 220 -15.14 9.40 -21.23
CA SER A 220 -15.99 10.55 -20.87
C SER A 220 -16.20 10.75 -19.36
N LYS A 221 -15.62 9.92 -18.48
CA LYS A 221 -15.89 9.97 -17.02
C LYS A 221 -14.83 10.71 -16.20
N PHE A 222 -13.81 11.29 -16.81
CA PHE A 222 -12.74 12.01 -16.11
C PHE A 222 -12.65 13.50 -16.45
N SER A 223 -13.79 14.15 -16.75
CA SER A 223 -13.81 15.61 -16.96
C SER A 223 -13.58 16.41 -15.67
N TRP A 224 -13.79 15.83 -14.49
CA TRP A 224 -13.56 16.53 -13.22
C TRP A 224 -12.06 16.71 -12.90
N MET A 225 -11.18 15.78 -13.29
CA MET A 225 -9.74 15.94 -13.04
C MET A 225 -9.10 17.09 -13.85
N LYS A 226 -9.71 17.51 -14.98
CA LYS A 226 -9.25 18.71 -15.70
C LYS A 226 -9.47 20.01 -14.92
N LYS A 227 -10.38 20.04 -13.93
CA LYS A 227 -10.59 21.21 -13.06
C LYS A 227 -9.57 21.34 -11.93
N LEU A 228 -8.78 20.30 -11.64
CA LEU A 228 -7.71 20.36 -10.63
C LEU A 228 -6.34 20.76 -11.20
N ALA A 229 -6.19 20.78 -12.53
CA ALA A 229 -4.94 21.16 -13.19
C ALA A 229 -4.66 22.68 -13.24
N PHE A 230 -5.52 23.53 -12.66
CA PHE A 230 -5.37 24.99 -12.69
C PHE A 230 -4.59 25.61 -11.51
N TRP A 231 -4.06 24.80 -10.60
CA TRP A 231 -3.30 25.29 -9.43
C TRP A 231 -1.77 25.21 -9.59
N ARG A 232 -1.25 25.42 -10.81
CA ARG A 232 0.20 25.47 -11.03
C ARG A 232 0.60 26.57 -11.99
N LYS A 233 0.75 27.80 -11.49
CA LYS A 233 1.74 28.78 -11.99
C LYS A 233 1.91 29.98 -11.04
N ARG A 234 2.96 29.96 -10.21
CA ARG A 234 3.81 31.15 -10.00
C ARG A 234 5.25 30.70 -10.19
N ARG A 235 5.84 31.17 -11.29
CA ARG A 235 7.28 31.17 -11.48
C ARG A 235 7.80 32.34 -10.67
N SER A 236 8.76 32.07 -9.80
CA SER A 236 9.72 33.07 -9.36
C SER A 236 11.04 32.62 -9.98
N ASP A 237 11.31 33.13 -11.17
CA ASP A 237 12.66 33.24 -11.69
C ASP A 237 13.17 34.62 -11.23
N ASP A 238 14.42 34.64 -10.76
CA ASP A 238 15.35 35.77 -10.56
C ASP A 238 15.99 35.63 -9.17
N ASP A 239 17.30 35.80 -8.94
CA ASP A 239 18.53 35.84 -9.73
C ASP A 239 19.59 36.07 -8.65
N SER A 240 20.59 35.20 -8.52
CA SER A 240 21.92 35.55 -7.99
C SER A 240 22.81 34.31 -8.02
N SER A 241 23.46 34.13 -9.15
CA SER A 241 24.75 33.47 -9.23
C SER A 241 25.80 34.25 -8.43
N ILE A 242 26.85 33.59 -7.93
CA ILE A 242 28.28 33.89 -8.17
C ILE A 242 29.20 33.13 -7.19
N TYR A 243 30.07 32.29 -7.80
CA TYR A 243 31.48 31.97 -7.50
C TYR A 243 31.88 31.43 -6.12
N SER A 244 32.29 30.16 -6.03
CA SER A 244 33.65 29.63 -6.22
C SER A 244 34.49 29.63 -4.95
N SER A 245 34.97 28.45 -4.52
CA SER A 245 36.37 28.20 -4.12
C SER A 245 36.60 26.73 -3.81
N SER A 246 37.53 26.15 -4.57
CA SER A 246 38.20 24.88 -4.38
C SER A 246 39.30 24.96 -3.30
N SER A 247 39.43 23.92 -2.48
CA SER A 247 40.63 23.53 -1.71
C SER A 247 40.37 22.08 -1.23
N SER A 248 41.08 21.04 -1.67
CA SER A 248 42.52 20.69 -1.62
C SER A 248 43.03 20.45 -0.20
N GLY A 249 43.44 19.19 0.06
CA GLY A 249 44.28 18.76 1.20
C GLY A 249 43.49 18.12 2.35
N SER A 250 43.93 17.05 3.03
CA SER A 250 45.20 16.33 3.01
C SER A 250 45.02 14.97 3.70
N SER A 251 45.85 14.03 3.29
CA SER A 251 46.14 12.74 3.91
C SER A 251 46.71 12.89 5.33
N SER A 252 46.47 11.89 6.20
CA SER A 252 47.43 11.51 7.24
C SER A 252 47.17 10.10 7.78
N SER A 253 48.15 9.24 7.56
CA SER A 253 48.41 7.96 8.24
C SER A 253 48.94 8.17 9.66
N SER A 254 48.62 7.26 10.58
CA SER A 254 49.48 6.74 11.67
C SER A 254 48.59 5.86 12.57
N THR A 255 48.75 4.54 12.68
CA THR A 255 49.78 3.76 13.42
C THR A 255 49.94 4.22 14.88
N ILE A 256 49.65 3.33 15.85
CA ILE A 256 50.22 3.18 17.21
C ILE A 256 49.52 1.90 17.76
N SER A 257 50.21 0.77 17.76
CA SER A 257 50.91 0.11 18.89
C SER A 257 49.99 -0.72 19.78
#